data_AF-A0AA38G765-F1
#
_entry.id   AF-A0AA38G765-F1
#
_cell.length_a   1.000
_cell.length_b   1.000
_cell.length_c   1.000
_cell.angle_alpha   90.00
_cell.angle_beta   90.00
_cell.angle_gamma   90.00
#
_symmetry.space_group_name_H-M   'P 1'
#
loop_
_entity.id
_entity.type
_entity.pdbx_description
1 polymer ?
#
loop_
_entity_poly.entity_id
_entity_poly.type
_entity_poly.pdbx_seq_one_letter_code
_entity_poly.pdbx_strand_id
1 'polypeptide(L)'
;MTRFFRGKSIHFGSHGRFLHRRSHSNAKENNGIFSSCAPLINVIVLVWRLKPMQPCIFLNDTVNIGVILNTNSWLGKVVKTALKLAADDVNNDANLVMNATRLLLHFRHAQTLLHAATADIGEAAKVPILSLSATTPSLSHQRFPYLVRMAHSDGLQMKAIAAVVKYYGWRKTVFIHSDVDFGCGAVSLLSDALSDFGSEVVYITTISSTAEKQSIRKELYKLMSIESRVFVVHLPSDLGLNLFMEAQEMGMMKAGYVWITTPGFTSVWEYVLNASTMASMQGLVGIKTHIPNSERLQNFTERKLLFSPLLTTDHERMGNGDQKSAHSRYAR
;
A
#
# COMPACT_ATOMS: atom_id res chain seq x y z
N MET A 1 -23.25 -2.11 -51.86
CA MET A 1 -24.44 -2.07 -50.98
C MET A 1 -24.05 -1.46 -49.65
N THR A 2 -24.41 -0.19 -49.50
CA THR A 2 -24.33 0.63 -48.28
C THR A 2 -25.35 0.14 -47.25
N ARG A 3 -25.02 0.14 -45.94
CA ARG A 3 -25.78 0.81 -44.85
C ARG A 3 -25.38 0.33 -43.42
N PHE A 4 -25.03 1.32 -42.59
CA PHE A 4 -25.38 1.56 -41.17
C PHE A 4 -24.98 0.53 -40.07
N PHE A 5 -24.15 0.98 -39.12
CA PHE A 5 -24.61 1.43 -37.80
C PHE A 5 -23.72 2.54 -37.23
N ARG A 6 -24.38 3.57 -36.69
CA ARG A 6 -23.85 4.82 -36.16
C ARG A 6 -23.18 4.62 -34.79
N GLY A 7 -22.00 5.20 -34.61
CA GLY A 7 -21.46 5.50 -33.28
C GLY A 7 -22.27 6.60 -32.60
N LYS A 8 -22.82 6.33 -31.41
CA LYS A 8 -23.32 7.36 -30.51
C LYS A 8 -22.15 7.93 -29.72
N SER A 9 -21.77 9.16 -30.06
CA SER A 9 -20.98 10.03 -29.20
C SER A 9 -21.86 10.45 -28.01
N ILE A 10 -21.40 10.22 -26.78
CA ILE A 10 -22.07 10.69 -25.57
C ILE A 10 -21.41 12.02 -25.20
N HIS A 11 -22.09 13.12 -25.57
CA HIS A 11 -21.82 14.44 -25.02
C HIS A 11 -22.45 14.53 -23.63
N PHE A 12 -21.65 14.84 -22.61
CA PHE A 12 -22.16 15.32 -21.34
C PHE A 12 -22.64 16.77 -21.51
N GLY A 13 -23.94 16.95 -21.74
CA GLY A 13 -24.63 18.23 -21.62
C GLY A 13 -25.09 18.43 -20.18
N SER A 14 -24.45 19.35 -19.45
CA SER A 14 -24.96 19.83 -18.17
C SER A 14 -26.08 20.85 -18.42
N HIS A 15 -27.33 20.46 -18.16
CA HIS A 15 -28.46 21.37 -18.02
C HIS A 15 -29.18 21.04 -16.72
N GLY A 16 -28.74 21.66 -15.63
CA GLY A 16 -29.49 21.80 -14.39
C GLY A 16 -29.63 23.30 -14.11
N ARG A 17 -30.82 23.84 -14.34
CA ARG A 17 -31.19 25.21 -13.95
C ARG A 17 -31.27 25.26 -12.42
N PHE A 18 -30.46 26.09 -11.79
CA PHE A 18 -30.78 26.66 -10.48
C PHE A 18 -30.69 28.18 -10.58
N LEU A 19 -31.79 28.82 -10.18
CA LEU A 19 -32.00 30.26 -10.20
C LEU A 19 -31.25 30.94 -9.05
N HIS A 20 -30.55 32.01 -9.41
CA HIS A 20 -30.34 33.25 -8.66
C HIS A 20 -29.77 33.22 -7.22
N ARG A 21 -28.52 33.71 -7.06
CA ARG A 21 -28.24 35.05 -6.49
C ARG A 21 -26.78 35.47 -6.72
N ARG A 22 -26.61 36.67 -7.27
CA ARG A 22 -25.31 37.34 -7.48
C ARG A 22 -24.73 37.80 -6.14
N SER A 23 -23.43 37.59 -5.97
CA SER A 23 -22.56 38.49 -5.21
C SER A 23 -21.19 38.49 -5.90
N HIS A 24 -20.80 39.66 -6.39
CA HIS A 24 -19.50 39.93 -7.00
C HIS A 24 -18.42 40.06 -5.93
N SER A 25 -17.29 39.39 -6.11
CA SER A 25 -15.98 39.96 -5.76
C SER A 25 -14.86 39.30 -6.55
N ASN A 26 -14.12 40.12 -7.28
CA ASN A 26 -12.93 39.83 -8.07
C ASN A 26 -11.84 39.10 -7.28
N ALA A 27 -11.22 38.06 -7.85
CA ALA A 27 -9.81 37.75 -7.62
C ALA A 27 -9.24 36.78 -8.68
N LYS A 28 -8.42 37.37 -9.56
CA LYS A 28 -7.22 36.83 -10.21
C LYS A 28 -7.22 35.39 -10.73
N GLU A 29 -7.15 35.30 -12.06
CA GLU A 29 -6.50 34.23 -12.80
C GLU A 29 -5.13 33.90 -12.16
N ASN A 30 -4.94 32.64 -11.79
CA ASN A 30 -3.62 32.08 -11.55
C ASN A 30 -3.55 30.74 -12.28
N ASN A 31 -2.57 30.66 -13.18
CA ASN A 31 -2.22 29.51 -13.99
C ASN A 31 -2.08 28.24 -13.13
N GLY A 32 -2.94 27.25 -13.38
CA GLY A 32 -2.85 25.92 -12.80
C GLY A 32 -1.62 25.19 -13.32
N ILE A 33 -0.53 25.25 -12.57
CA ILE A 33 0.58 24.30 -12.70
C ILE A 33 0.09 23.01 -12.04
N PHE A 34 -0.15 21.98 -12.85
CA PHE A 34 -0.39 20.62 -12.38
C PHE A 34 0.78 20.18 -11.49
N SER A 35 0.55 20.16 -10.18
CA SER A 35 1.53 19.68 -9.20
C SER A 35 1.66 18.16 -9.31
N SER A 36 2.84 17.74 -9.73
CA SER A 36 3.27 16.36 -9.94
C SER A 36 3.16 15.52 -8.66
N CYS A 37 2.43 14.42 -8.77
CA CYS A 37 2.07 13.52 -7.67
C CYS A 37 3.26 12.61 -7.27
N ALA A 38 3.68 12.64 -6.00
CA ALA A 38 4.69 11.71 -5.48
C ALA A 38 4.08 10.29 -5.26
N PRO A 39 4.84 9.19 -5.44
CA PRO A 39 4.23 7.92 -5.76
C PRO A 39 4.18 6.98 -4.54
N LEU A 40 3.05 6.33 -4.28
CA LEU A 40 2.90 5.34 -3.21
C LEU A 40 2.44 3.96 -3.73
N ILE A 41 2.83 2.98 -2.93
CA ILE A 41 2.86 1.53 -3.17
C ILE A 41 1.46 0.96 -3.36
N ASN A 42 1.24 0.22 -4.44
CA ASN A 42 0.07 -0.67 -4.63
C ASN A 42 0.30 -1.66 -5.77
N VAL A 43 -0.12 -2.92 -5.60
CA VAL A 43 -0.01 -3.98 -6.60
C VAL A 43 -1.38 -4.59 -6.86
N ILE A 44 -1.78 -4.59 -8.12
CA ILE A 44 -3.03 -5.20 -8.57
C ILE A 44 -2.76 -6.09 -9.78
N VAL A 45 -3.29 -7.31 -9.75
CA VAL A 45 -3.21 -8.28 -10.83
C VAL A 45 -4.63 -8.48 -11.40
N LEU A 46 -4.82 -8.15 -12.68
CA LEU A 46 -6.04 -8.35 -13.45
C LEU A 46 -5.93 -9.65 -14.24
N VAL A 47 -6.89 -10.57 -14.10
CA VAL A 47 -6.91 -11.81 -14.89
C VAL A 47 -8.09 -11.77 -15.85
N TRP A 48 -7.85 -11.61 -17.16
CA TRP A 48 -8.93 -11.68 -18.17
C TRP A 48 -8.76 -12.87 -19.10
N ARG A 49 -9.89 -13.49 -19.48
CA ARG A 49 -9.96 -14.53 -20.51
C ARG A 49 -10.78 -14.02 -21.69
N LEU A 50 -10.16 -13.84 -22.85
CA LEU A 50 -10.89 -13.68 -24.12
C LEU A 50 -11.27 -15.08 -24.60
N LYS A 51 -12.56 -15.42 -24.65
CA LYS A 51 -13.02 -16.64 -25.33
C LYS A 51 -13.31 -16.32 -26.80
N PRO A 52 -12.68 -16.99 -27.77
CA PRO A 52 -13.33 -17.27 -29.05
C PRO A 52 -14.11 -18.60 -28.93
N MET A 53 -15.32 -18.61 -29.48
CA MET A 53 -16.08 -19.83 -29.73
C MET A 53 -15.46 -20.54 -30.94
N GLN A 54 -14.82 -21.69 -30.75
CA GLN A 54 -14.67 -22.72 -31.79
C GLN A 54 -14.17 -24.05 -31.19
N PRO A 55 -14.67 -25.21 -31.66
CA PRO A 55 -14.26 -26.51 -31.14
C PRO A 55 -13.04 -27.07 -31.88
N CYS A 56 -12.24 -27.81 -31.11
CA CYS A 56 -11.23 -28.82 -31.49
C CYS A 56 -9.75 -28.40 -31.56
N ILE A 57 -8.94 -29.24 -30.88
CA ILE A 57 -7.49 -29.50 -30.98
C ILE A 57 -6.59 -28.64 -30.07
N PHE A 58 -5.79 -29.33 -29.24
CA PHE A 58 -4.80 -28.84 -28.29
C PHE A 58 -4.10 -27.55 -28.76
N LEU A 59 -4.44 -26.41 -28.16
CA LEU A 59 -3.68 -25.18 -28.32
C LEU A 59 -2.92 -24.89 -27.01
N ASN A 60 -1.65 -24.50 -27.14
CA ASN A 60 -0.89 -23.80 -26.09
C ASN A 60 -1.64 -22.51 -25.71
N ASP A 61 -2.64 -22.64 -24.84
CA ASP A 61 -3.50 -21.55 -24.44
C ASP A 61 -2.65 -20.53 -23.65
N THR A 62 -2.52 -19.31 -24.15
CA THR A 62 -1.85 -18.24 -23.38
C THR A 62 -2.89 -17.49 -22.58
N VAL A 63 -2.73 -17.44 -21.26
CA VAL A 63 -3.55 -16.63 -20.35
C VAL A 63 -2.85 -15.30 -20.12
N ASN A 64 -3.51 -14.22 -20.52
CA ASN A 64 -3.00 -12.87 -20.36
C ASN A 64 -3.43 -12.30 -19.00
N ILE A 65 -2.44 -11.84 -18.23
CA ILE A 65 -2.64 -11.28 -16.91
C ILE A 65 -2.13 -9.83 -16.93
N GLY A 66 -3.01 -8.86 -16.73
CA GLY A 66 -2.64 -7.47 -16.52
C GLY A 66 -2.06 -7.28 -15.12
N VAL A 67 -1.01 -6.48 -14.97
CA VAL A 67 -0.46 -6.11 -13.66
C VAL A 67 -0.35 -4.60 -13.61
N ILE A 68 -1.05 -3.97 -12.68
CA ILE A 68 -0.95 -2.54 -12.43
C ILE A 68 -0.11 -2.32 -11.19
N LEU A 69 0.99 -1.57 -11.37
CA LEU A 69 2.00 -1.41 -10.35
C LEU A 69 2.70 -0.07 -10.49
N ASN A 70 3.02 0.54 -9.35
CA ASN A 70 3.96 1.66 -9.31
C ASN A 70 5.40 1.16 -9.49
N THR A 71 5.81 0.96 -10.74
CA THR A 71 7.16 0.48 -11.10
C THR A 71 8.30 1.45 -10.79
N ASN A 72 7.98 2.70 -10.41
CA ASN A 72 9.00 3.68 -10.03
C ASN A 72 9.38 3.54 -8.55
N SER A 73 8.51 2.95 -7.73
CA SER A 73 8.84 2.62 -6.34
C SER A 73 9.78 1.42 -6.24
N TRP A 74 10.65 1.43 -5.24
CA TRP A 74 11.54 0.30 -4.92
C TRP A 74 10.73 -0.99 -4.71
N LEU A 75 9.62 -0.91 -3.98
CA LEU A 75 8.74 -2.05 -3.72
C LEU A 75 8.06 -2.54 -4.99
N GLY A 76 7.65 -1.64 -5.88
CA GLY A 76 7.11 -2.02 -7.19
C GLY A 76 8.13 -2.75 -8.05
N LYS A 77 9.41 -2.37 -8.01
CA LYS A 77 10.47 -3.12 -8.69
C LYS A 77 10.61 -4.54 -8.10
N VAL A 78 10.61 -4.65 -6.78
CA VAL A 78 10.67 -5.95 -6.07
C VAL A 78 9.48 -6.83 -6.43
N VAL A 79 8.25 -6.30 -6.40
CA VAL A 79 7.04 -7.07 -6.70
C VAL A 79 6.97 -7.45 -8.18
N LYS A 80 7.43 -6.58 -9.09
CA LYS A 80 7.55 -6.92 -10.52
C LYS A 80 8.43 -8.15 -10.73
N THR A 81 9.57 -8.21 -10.05
CA THR A 81 10.47 -9.37 -10.10
C THR A 81 9.80 -10.61 -9.48
N ALA A 82 9.17 -10.47 -8.32
CA ALA A 82 8.47 -11.57 -7.66
C ALA A 82 7.36 -12.17 -8.54
N LEU A 83 6.55 -11.33 -9.19
CA LEU A 83 5.49 -11.77 -10.09
C LEU A 83 6.04 -12.49 -11.33
N LYS A 84 7.14 -12.02 -11.90
CA LYS A 84 7.81 -12.72 -13.02
C LYS A 84 8.28 -14.11 -12.61
N LEU A 85 8.97 -14.21 -11.48
CA LEU A 85 9.43 -15.51 -10.95
C LEU A 85 8.25 -16.46 -10.68
N ALA A 86 7.15 -15.95 -10.12
CA ALA A 86 5.95 -16.75 -9.89
C ALA A 86 5.31 -17.23 -11.20
N ALA A 87 5.27 -16.38 -12.23
CA ALA A 87 4.76 -16.78 -13.54
C ALA A 87 5.68 -17.82 -14.21
N ASP A 88 7.00 -17.67 -14.08
CA ASP A 88 7.97 -18.65 -14.56
C ASP A 88 7.80 -20.00 -13.84
N ASP A 89 7.56 -20.00 -12.53
CA ASP A 89 7.33 -21.23 -11.76
C ASP A 89 6.08 -21.97 -12.24
N VAL A 90 4.96 -21.25 -12.44
CA VAL A 90 3.74 -21.86 -12.97
C VAL A 90 3.94 -22.37 -14.39
N ASN A 91 4.60 -21.59 -15.25
CA ASN A 91 4.83 -21.97 -16.64
C ASN A 91 5.74 -23.20 -16.80
N ASN A 92 6.61 -23.46 -15.81
CA ASN A 92 7.53 -24.60 -15.82
C ASN A 92 7.01 -25.81 -15.03
N ASP A 93 5.90 -25.70 -14.30
CA ASP A 93 5.30 -26.79 -13.55
C ASP A 93 4.27 -27.56 -14.41
N ALA A 94 4.69 -28.73 -14.90
CA ALA A 94 3.85 -29.61 -15.71
C ALA A 94 2.61 -30.16 -14.98
N ASN A 95 2.57 -30.10 -13.64
CA ASN A 95 1.46 -30.60 -12.84
C ASN A 95 0.40 -29.54 -12.52
N LEU A 96 0.78 -28.26 -12.48
CA LEU A 96 -0.16 -27.15 -12.21
C LEU A 96 -0.93 -26.73 -13.45
N VAL A 97 -0.34 -26.96 -14.62
CA VAL A 97 -0.88 -26.51 -15.89
C VAL A 97 -1.51 -27.69 -16.62
N MET A 98 -2.79 -27.93 -16.34
CA MET A 98 -3.63 -28.80 -17.19
C MET A 98 -3.57 -28.26 -18.63
N ASN A 99 -2.85 -28.95 -19.52
CA ASN A 99 -2.74 -28.65 -20.97
C ASN A 99 -1.84 -27.48 -21.40
N ALA A 100 -0.60 -27.35 -20.89
CA ALA A 100 0.42 -26.44 -21.45
C ALA A 100 0.00 -24.95 -21.59
N THR A 101 -0.92 -24.50 -20.73
CA THR A 101 -1.37 -23.10 -20.63
C THR A 101 -0.25 -22.20 -20.09
N ARG A 102 0.12 -21.16 -20.85
CA ARG A 102 1.21 -20.23 -20.49
C ARG A 102 0.66 -18.93 -19.92
N LEU A 103 1.11 -18.52 -18.74
CA LEU A 103 0.85 -17.20 -18.16
C LEU A 103 1.74 -16.14 -18.80
N LEU A 104 1.13 -15.07 -19.30
CA LEU A 104 1.82 -13.89 -19.83
C LEU A 104 1.42 -12.62 -19.05
N LEU A 105 2.40 -12.02 -18.37
CA LEU A 105 2.20 -10.82 -17.58
C LEU A 105 2.35 -9.53 -18.41
N HIS A 106 1.38 -8.63 -18.32
CA HIS A 106 1.35 -7.31 -18.95
C HIS A 106 1.41 -6.22 -17.89
N PHE A 107 2.59 -5.66 -17.66
CA PHE A 107 2.77 -4.60 -16.68
C PHE A 107 2.28 -3.24 -17.20
N ARG A 108 1.60 -2.49 -16.34
CA ARG A 108 1.20 -1.09 -16.54
C ARG A 108 1.65 -0.28 -15.35
N HIS A 109 2.32 0.84 -15.64
CA HIS A 109 2.73 1.79 -14.62
C HIS A 109 1.51 2.56 -14.11
N ALA A 110 1.41 2.73 -12.80
CA ALA A 110 0.46 3.64 -12.18
C ALA A 110 1.11 4.36 -11.01
N GLN A 111 0.99 5.68 -10.97
CA GLN A 111 1.62 6.53 -9.95
C GLN A 111 0.85 6.50 -8.63
N THR A 112 -0.48 6.45 -8.73
CA THR A 112 -1.42 6.19 -7.64
C THR A 112 -2.41 5.13 -8.12
N LEU A 113 -2.58 4.09 -7.31
CA LEU A 113 -3.61 3.09 -7.55
C LEU A 113 -4.68 3.24 -6.49
N LEU A 114 -5.81 3.80 -6.91
CA LEU A 114 -7.02 3.79 -6.11
C LEU A 114 -7.62 2.38 -6.23
N HIS A 115 -7.50 1.58 -5.17
CA HIS A 115 -8.03 0.21 -5.15
C HIS A 115 -9.54 0.18 -5.45
N ALA A 116 -10.29 1.18 -4.98
CA ALA A 116 -11.73 1.30 -5.24
C ALA A 116 -12.03 1.48 -6.73
N ALA A 117 -11.38 2.44 -7.41
CA ALA A 117 -11.56 2.63 -8.84
C ALA A 117 -11.16 1.40 -9.66
N THR A 118 -10.12 0.68 -9.21
CA THR A 118 -9.72 -0.55 -9.87
C THR A 118 -10.75 -1.65 -9.67
N ALA A 119 -11.30 -1.79 -8.45
CA ALA A 119 -12.38 -2.71 -8.15
C ALA A 119 -13.66 -2.41 -8.94
N ASP A 120 -14.02 -1.13 -9.11
CA ASP A 120 -15.14 -0.70 -9.96
C ASP A 120 -14.94 -1.15 -11.42
N ILE A 121 -13.72 -1.00 -11.96
CA ILE A 121 -13.40 -1.47 -13.32
C ILE A 121 -13.55 -3.00 -13.40
N GLY A 122 -13.04 -3.74 -12.43
CA GLY A 122 -13.17 -5.20 -12.37
C GLY A 122 -14.62 -5.65 -12.32
N GLU A 123 -15.42 -4.97 -11.52
CA GLU A 123 -16.86 -5.22 -11.39
C GLU A 123 -17.61 -4.92 -12.69
N ALA A 124 -17.32 -3.79 -13.33
CA ALA A 124 -17.93 -3.39 -14.60
C ALA A 124 -17.54 -4.33 -15.75
N ALA A 125 -16.27 -4.75 -15.79
CA ALA A 125 -15.74 -5.64 -16.82
C ALA A 125 -15.99 -7.12 -16.52
N LYS A 126 -16.46 -7.47 -15.31
CA LYS A 126 -16.58 -8.85 -14.82
C LYS A 126 -15.26 -9.62 -14.90
N VAL A 127 -14.17 -8.94 -14.58
CA VAL A 127 -12.79 -9.42 -14.61
C VAL A 127 -12.29 -9.58 -13.18
N PRO A 128 -11.87 -10.78 -12.74
CA PRO A 128 -11.30 -10.98 -11.42
C PRO A 128 -10.05 -10.11 -11.20
N ILE A 129 -10.04 -9.41 -10.08
CA ILE A 129 -8.97 -8.54 -9.63
C ILE A 129 -8.38 -9.14 -8.36
N LEU A 130 -7.09 -9.43 -8.41
CA LEU A 130 -6.32 -9.85 -7.25
C LEU A 130 -5.52 -8.66 -6.72
N SER A 131 -5.87 -8.16 -5.53
CA SER A 131 -5.12 -7.10 -4.87
C SER A 131 -4.20 -7.66 -3.79
N LEU A 132 -2.92 -7.33 -3.88
CA LEU A 132 -1.91 -7.78 -2.91
C LEU A 132 -1.76 -6.84 -1.71
N SER A 133 -2.27 -5.61 -1.82
CA SER A 133 -2.08 -4.54 -0.81
C SER A 133 -3.38 -3.91 -0.30
N ALA A 134 -4.54 -4.28 -0.83
CA ALA A 134 -5.82 -3.74 -0.35
C ALA A 134 -6.14 -4.26 1.05
N THR A 135 -6.04 -3.38 2.05
CA THR A 135 -6.38 -3.68 3.45
C THR A 135 -7.69 -3.04 3.90
N THR A 136 -8.15 -2.00 3.20
CA THR A 136 -9.35 -1.23 3.56
C THR A 136 -10.61 -2.09 3.62
N PRO A 137 -11.43 -2.03 4.70
CA PRO A 137 -12.64 -2.86 4.83
C PRO A 137 -13.73 -2.60 3.80
N SER A 138 -13.81 -1.38 3.26
CA SER A 138 -14.80 -1.00 2.23
C SER A 138 -14.63 -1.78 0.92
N LEU A 139 -13.46 -2.39 0.70
CA LEU A 139 -13.15 -3.28 -0.40
C LEU A 139 -13.54 -4.74 -0.08
N SER A 140 -14.75 -4.93 0.44
CA SER A 140 -15.26 -6.24 0.81
C SER A 140 -15.81 -6.99 -0.40
N HIS A 141 -15.80 -8.32 -0.35
CA HIS A 141 -16.35 -9.17 -1.40
C HIS A 141 -17.85 -8.94 -1.63
N GLN A 142 -18.58 -8.53 -0.58
CA GLN A 142 -20.01 -8.20 -0.68
C GLN A 142 -20.26 -7.00 -1.60
N ARG A 143 -19.35 -6.02 -1.62
CA ARG A 143 -19.45 -4.84 -2.50
C ARG A 143 -18.77 -5.06 -3.85
N PHE A 144 -17.68 -5.82 -3.87
CA PHE A 144 -16.89 -6.11 -5.07
C PHE A 144 -16.71 -7.62 -5.24
N PRO A 145 -17.70 -8.35 -5.77
CA PRO A 145 -17.61 -9.80 -6.00
C PRO A 145 -16.41 -10.24 -6.84
N TYR A 146 -15.95 -9.40 -7.78
CA TYR A 146 -14.79 -9.69 -8.63
C TYR A 146 -13.45 -9.30 -7.99
N LEU A 147 -13.44 -8.76 -6.76
CA LEU A 147 -12.21 -8.43 -6.04
C LEU A 147 -11.85 -9.54 -5.05
N VAL A 148 -10.65 -10.08 -5.21
CA VAL A 148 -10.00 -10.99 -4.27
C VAL A 148 -8.84 -10.25 -3.60
N ARG A 149 -8.84 -10.19 -2.27
CA ARG A 149 -7.78 -9.57 -1.48
C ARG A 149 -6.87 -10.65 -0.91
N MET A 150 -5.56 -10.45 -1.07
CA MET A 150 -4.53 -11.32 -0.46
C MET A 150 -4.02 -10.76 0.86
N ALA A 151 -4.19 -9.46 1.10
CA ALA A 151 -3.80 -8.81 2.35
C ALA A 151 -4.88 -8.99 3.43
N HIS A 152 -4.45 -9.06 4.69
CA HIS A 152 -5.36 -9.00 5.83
C HIS A 152 -6.00 -7.62 5.95
N SER A 153 -7.29 -7.58 6.31
CA SER A 153 -7.99 -6.31 6.49
C SER A 153 -7.42 -5.47 7.64
N ASP A 154 -7.49 -4.15 7.54
CA ASP A 154 -7.06 -3.23 8.61
C ASP A 154 -7.75 -3.53 9.94
N GLY A 155 -8.99 -4.02 9.93
CA GLY A 155 -9.71 -4.38 11.17
C GLY A 155 -9.00 -5.44 12.01
N LEU A 156 -8.36 -6.44 11.38
CA LEU A 156 -7.56 -7.43 12.10
C LEU A 156 -6.27 -6.81 12.68
N GLN A 157 -5.67 -5.89 11.93
CA GLN A 157 -4.46 -5.17 12.36
C GLN A 157 -4.78 -4.26 13.56
N MET A 158 -5.90 -3.53 13.52
CA MET A 158 -6.34 -2.66 14.61
C MET A 158 -6.69 -3.46 15.88
N LYS A 159 -7.29 -4.64 15.75
CA LYS A 159 -7.49 -5.56 16.89
C LYS A 159 -6.17 -6.03 17.50
N ALA A 160 -5.16 -6.33 16.69
CA ALA A 160 -3.85 -6.70 17.20
C ALA A 160 -3.18 -5.54 17.96
N ILE A 161 -3.28 -4.31 17.43
CA ILE A 161 -2.80 -3.09 18.11
C ILE A 161 -3.55 -2.88 19.44
N ALA A 162 -4.87 -3.00 19.43
CA ALA A 162 -5.69 -2.86 20.63
C ALA A 162 -5.33 -3.91 21.70
N ALA A 163 -5.00 -5.14 21.29
CA ALA A 163 -4.52 -6.17 22.21
C ALA A 163 -3.16 -5.80 22.85
N VAL A 164 -2.23 -5.20 22.09
CA VAL A 164 -0.98 -4.65 22.63
C VAL A 164 -1.27 -3.52 23.62
N VAL A 165 -2.13 -2.57 23.25
CA VAL A 165 -2.54 -1.44 24.10
C VAL A 165 -3.16 -1.93 25.41
N LYS A 166 -4.04 -2.93 25.33
CA LYS A 166 -4.64 -3.61 26.48
C LYS A 166 -3.60 -4.27 27.38
N TYR A 167 -2.67 -5.02 26.79
CA TYR A 167 -1.65 -5.76 27.54
C TYR A 167 -0.82 -4.84 28.44
N TYR A 168 -0.46 -3.65 27.95
CA TYR A 168 0.28 -2.64 28.72
C TYR A 168 -0.61 -1.73 29.57
N GLY A 169 -1.94 -1.91 29.55
CA GLY A 169 -2.89 -1.14 30.36
C GLY A 169 -3.04 0.33 29.92
N TRP A 170 -2.64 0.70 28.71
CA TRP A 170 -2.77 2.07 28.22
C TRP A 170 -4.22 2.41 27.89
N ARG A 171 -4.72 3.53 28.41
CA ARG A 171 -6.13 3.93 28.26
C ARG A 171 -6.37 4.95 27.16
N LYS A 172 -5.42 5.87 26.94
CA LYS A 172 -5.54 6.96 25.97
C LYS A 172 -4.50 6.78 24.89
N THR A 173 -4.89 6.83 23.63
CA THR A 173 -3.99 6.71 22.48
C THR A 173 -4.16 7.88 21.52
N VAL A 174 -3.12 8.18 20.75
CA VAL A 174 -3.14 9.15 19.67
C VAL A 174 -3.00 8.40 18.36
N PHE A 175 -3.84 8.70 17.38
CA PHE A 175 -3.78 8.10 16.06
C PHE A 175 -3.21 9.06 15.02
N ILE A 176 -2.22 8.59 14.26
CA ILE A 176 -1.54 9.34 13.20
C ILE A 176 -1.76 8.58 11.90
N HIS A 177 -2.39 9.20 10.90
CA HIS A 177 -2.63 8.57 9.60
C HIS A 177 -2.35 9.51 8.43
N SER A 178 -2.31 8.98 7.20
CA SER A 178 -2.12 9.77 5.99
C SER A 178 -3.43 10.30 5.43
N ASP A 179 -3.35 11.34 4.59
CA ASP A 179 -4.50 11.93 3.86
C ASP A 179 -4.93 11.14 2.61
N VAL A 180 -4.09 10.24 2.11
CA VAL A 180 -4.42 9.28 1.06
C VAL A 180 -5.22 8.11 1.62
N ASP A 181 -6.00 7.44 0.75
CA ASP A 181 -6.90 6.31 1.01
C ASP A 181 -6.21 5.01 1.54
N PHE A 182 -5.13 5.17 2.28
CA PHE A 182 -4.56 4.19 3.18
C PHE A 182 -5.49 4.05 4.39
N GLY A 183 -6.44 3.10 4.31
CA GLY A 183 -7.31 2.76 5.41
C GLY A 183 -8.44 3.77 5.68
N CYS A 184 -9.28 4.09 4.69
CA CYS A 184 -10.57 4.72 4.98
C CYS A 184 -11.33 3.86 6.02
N GLY A 185 -11.58 4.43 7.20
CA GLY A 185 -12.17 3.72 8.33
C GLY A 185 -11.17 3.10 9.31
N ALA A 186 -9.86 3.29 9.14
CA ALA A 186 -8.85 2.86 10.11
C ALA A 186 -9.08 3.50 11.49
N VAL A 187 -9.48 4.77 11.50
CA VAL A 187 -9.87 5.51 12.71
C VAL A 187 -11.00 4.80 13.45
N SER A 188 -12.11 4.49 12.76
CA SER A 188 -13.27 3.85 13.39
C SER A 188 -12.93 2.43 13.85
N LEU A 189 -12.23 1.65 13.02
CA LEU A 189 -11.78 0.31 13.39
C LEU A 189 -10.90 0.28 14.63
N LEU A 190 -9.96 1.23 14.75
CA LEU A 190 -9.11 1.34 15.92
C LEU A 190 -9.91 1.78 17.14
N SER A 191 -10.80 2.77 16.97
CA SER A 191 -11.65 3.27 18.06
C SER A 191 -12.55 2.16 18.62
N ASP A 192 -13.19 1.39 17.74
CA ASP A 192 -14.03 0.24 18.11
C ASP A 192 -13.19 -0.82 18.85
N ALA A 193 -12.04 -1.21 18.28
CA ALA A 193 -11.17 -2.23 18.87
C ALA A 193 -10.59 -1.83 20.23
N LEU A 194 -10.32 -0.54 20.45
CA LEU A 194 -9.85 -0.03 21.74
C LEU A 194 -10.99 0.06 22.76
N SER A 195 -12.19 0.43 22.32
CA SER A 195 -13.36 0.58 23.18
C SER A 195 -13.74 -0.74 23.84
N ASP A 196 -13.57 -1.87 23.16
CA ASP A 196 -13.74 -3.24 23.70
C ASP A 196 -12.93 -3.49 24.99
N PHE A 197 -11.87 -2.70 25.24
CA PHE A 197 -10.98 -2.84 26.39
C PHE A 197 -10.95 -1.61 27.31
N GLY A 198 -11.88 -0.66 27.13
CA GLY A 198 -11.92 0.58 27.90
C GLY A 198 -10.77 1.53 27.60
N SER A 199 -10.23 1.47 26.39
CA SER A 199 -9.24 2.42 25.87
C SER A 199 -9.85 3.24 24.73
N GLU A 200 -9.29 4.41 24.46
CA GLU A 200 -9.83 5.34 23.46
C GLU A 200 -8.75 6.03 22.64
N VAL A 201 -9.14 6.53 21.47
CA VAL A 201 -8.33 7.46 20.66
C VAL A 201 -8.70 8.88 21.09
N VAL A 202 -7.81 9.53 21.85
CA VAL A 202 -8.08 10.89 22.38
C VAL A 202 -7.75 12.00 21.40
N TYR A 203 -6.97 11.69 20.37
CA TYR A 203 -6.59 12.65 19.35
C TYR A 203 -6.21 11.96 18.05
N ILE A 204 -6.56 12.60 16.94
CA ILE A 204 -6.25 12.13 15.59
C ILE A 204 -5.52 13.27 14.86
N THR A 205 -4.42 12.94 14.20
CA THR A 205 -3.77 13.85 13.26
C THR A 205 -3.54 13.18 11.92
N THR A 206 -3.62 13.99 10.88
CA THR A 206 -3.37 13.60 9.50
C THR A 206 -2.06 14.20 9.05
N ILE A 207 -1.14 13.35 8.60
CA ILE A 207 0.08 13.78 7.92
C ILE A 207 -0.18 13.73 6.42
N SER A 208 -0.01 14.87 5.74
CA SER A 208 -0.20 14.88 4.29
C SER A 208 0.83 13.98 3.60
N SER A 209 0.41 13.26 2.57
CA SER A 209 1.28 12.45 1.71
C SER A 209 2.39 13.24 1.04
N THR A 210 2.18 14.54 0.85
CA THR A 210 3.18 15.49 0.32
C THR A 210 3.76 16.38 1.42
N ALA A 211 3.63 16.01 2.69
CA ALA A 211 4.11 16.83 3.79
C ALA A 211 5.63 16.97 3.77
N GLU A 212 6.08 18.21 3.69
CA GLU A 212 7.47 18.56 3.94
C GLU A 212 7.81 18.49 5.43
N LYS A 213 9.10 18.43 5.74
CA LYS A 213 9.64 18.34 7.11
C LYS A 213 9.00 19.33 8.08
N GLN A 214 8.86 20.59 7.67
CA GLN A 214 8.30 21.63 8.55
C GLN A 214 6.84 21.38 8.91
N SER A 215 6.06 20.83 7.98
CA SER A 215 4.66 20.45 8.20
C SER A 215 4.56 19.27 9.16
N ILE A 216 5.44 18.27 9.01
CA ILE A 216 5.55 17.15 9.94
C ILE A 216 5.89 17.64 11.36
N ARG A 217 6.93 18.49 11.49
CA ARG A 217 7.31 19.09 12.78
C ARG A 217 6.17 19.85 13.43
N LYS A 218 5.39 20.60 12.65
CA LYS A 218 4.22 21.34 13.16
C LYS A 218 3.18 20.40 13.76
N GLU A 219 2.90 19.26 13.15
CA GLU A 219 2.00 18.27 13.73
C GLU A 219 2.60 17.64 15.00
N LEU A 220 3.89 17.26 14.98
CA LEU A 220 4.59 16.73 16.15
C LEU A 220 4.58 17.68 17.35
N TYR A 221 4.74 19.00 17.13
CA TYR A 221 4.61 20.00 18.20
C TYR A 221 3.24 20.00 18.87
N LYS A 222 2.15 19.81 18.10
CA LYS A 222 0.82 19.66 18.70
C LYS A 222 0.75 18.39 19.54
N LEU A 223 1.30 17.29 19.03
CA LEU A 223 1.31 16.01 19.73
C LEU A 223 2.09 16.06 21.06
N MET A 224 3.13 16.89 21.16
CA MET A 224 3.84 17.12 22.42
C MET A 224 2.96 17.72 23.53
N SER A 225 1.94 18.49 23.18
CA SER A 225 1.01 19.08 24.15
C SER A 225 -0.07 18.12 24.65
N ILE A 226 -0.23 16.97 23.99
CA ILE A 226 -1.23 15.96 24.34
C ILE A 226 -0.73 15.14 25.52
N GLU A 227 -1.63 14.86 26.47
CA GLU A 227 -1.34 14.09 27.69
C GLU A 227 -0.87 12.66 27.37
N SER A 228 -1.55 11.97 26.44
CA SER A 228 -1.14 10.63 26.02
C SER A 228 0.16 10.67 25.22
N ARG A 229 1.05 9.72 25.54
CA ARG A 229 2.31 9.48 24.84
C ARG A 229 2.32 8.17 24.04
N VAL A 230 1.14 7.58 23.82
CA VAL A 230 0.98 6.33 23.06
C VAL A 230 0.48 6.67 21.66
N PHE A 231 1.38 6.61 20.68
CA PHE A 231 1.13 6.98 19.30
C PHE A 231 0.97 5.73 18.45
N VAL A 232 -0.19 5.57 17.83
CA VAL A 232 -0.47 4.56 16.82
C VAL A 232 -0.33 5.19 15.44
N VAL A 233 0.59 4.67 14.62
CA VAL A 233 1.02 5.27 13.35
C VAL A 233 0.63 4.36 12.18
N HIS A 234 -0.31 4.86 11.38
CA HIS A 234 -0.80 4.24 10.15
C HIS A 234 -0.38 5.06 8.93
N LEU A 235 0.91 4.98 8.61
CA LEU A 235 1.54 5.69 7.49
C LEU A 235 2.26 4.71 6.55
N PRO A 236 2.38 5.05 5.26
CA PRO A 236 3.27 4.35 4.34
C PRO A 236 4.74 4.53 4.75
N SER A 237 5.61 3.63 4.26
CA SER A 237 7.03 3.56 4.64
C SER A 237 7.76 4.90 4.61
N ASP A 238 7.66 5.62 3.50
CA ASP A 238 8.48 6.81 3.24
C ASP A 238 8.04 7.99 4.12
N LEU A 239 6.74 8.14 4.31
CA LEU A 239 6.16 9.16 5.17
C LEU A 239 6.39 8.85 6.65
N GLY A 240 6.26 7.58 7.04
CA GLY A 240 6.59 7.11 8.38
C GLY A 240 8.06 7.35 8.72
N LEU A 241 8.97 7.11 7.77
CA LEU A 241 10.40 7.37 7.97
C LEU A 241 10.66 8.85 8.22
N ASN A 242 10.09 9.72 7.40
CA ASN A 242 10.20 11.17 7.62
C ASN A 242 9.63 11.57 8.99
N LEU A 243 8.45 11.05 9.38
CA LEU A 243 7.86 11.30 10.70
C LEU A 243 8.83 10.94 11.83
N PHE A 244 9.42 9.74 11.81
CA PHE A 244 10.29 9.27 12.89
C PHE A 244 11.64 9.99 12.93
N MET A 245 12.19 10.39 11.79
CA MET A 245 13.40 11.22 11.75
C MET A 245 13.15 12.57 12.41
N GLU A 246 12.02 13.20 12.10
CA GLU A 246 11.63 14.46 12.74
C GLU A 246 11.31 14.27 14.23
N ALA A 247 10.65 13.17 14.61
CA ALA A 247 10.37 12.83 16.00
C ALA A 247 11.65 12.60 16.82
N GLN A 248 12.67 11.96 16.23
CA GLN A 248 13.99 11.77 16.83
C GLN A 248 14.67 13.12 17.10
N GLU A 249 14.73 14.00 16.10
CA GLU A 249 15.32 15.34 16.23
C GLU A 249 14.60 16.18 17.30
N MET A 250 13.28 16.02 17.40
CA MET A 250 12.45 16.67 18.41
C MET A 250 12.45 15.98 19.78
N GLY A 251 13.21 14.89 19.95
CA GLY A 251 13.34 14.17 21.21
C GLY A 251 12.13 13.34 21.62
N MET A 252 11.18 13.09 20.71
CA MET A 252 9.99 12.28 20.95
C MET A 252 10.21 10.77 20.80
N MET A 253 11.45 10.32 20.55
CA MET A 253 11.82 8.90 20.58
C MET A 253 12.47 8.48 21.91
N LYS A 254 12.60 9.41 22.87
CA LYS A 254 13.16 9.12 24.20
C LYS A 254 12.18 8.32 25.06
N ALA A 255 12.69 7.78 26.17
CA ALA A 255 11.87 7.14 27.19
C ALA A 255 10.69 8.03 27.60
N GLY A 256 9.51 7.42 27.73
CA GLY A 256 8.24 8.12 27.98
C GLY A 256 7.35 8.24 26.75
N TYR A 257 7.87 8.01 25.54
CA TYR A 257 7.09 7.92 24.31
C TYR A 257 6.94 6.46 23.87
N VAL A 258 5.74 6.10 23.43
CA VAL A 258 5.43 4.79 22.88
C VAL A 258 4.95 4.97 21.45
N TRP A 259 5.60 4.30 20.52
CA TRP A 259 5.25 4.32 19.11
C TRP A 259 4.87 2.91 18.66
N ILE A 260 3.69 2.77 18.07
CA ILE A 260 3.15 1.51 17.55
C ILE A 260 2.83 1.71 16.08
N THR A 261 3.41 0.91 15.20
CA THR A 261 3.25 1.05 13.74
C THR A 261 2.48 -0.11 13.13
N THR A 262 1.70 0.24 12.10
CA THR A 262 0.98 -0.75 11.28
C THR A 262 1.89 -1.41 10.22
N PRO A 263 1.49 -2.57 9.68
CA PRO A 263 2.17 -3.29 8.59
C PRO A 263 2.64 -2.44 7.40
N GLY A 264 2.00 -1.31 7.10
CA GLY A 264 2.38 -0.42 6.00
C GLY A 264 3.81 0.14 6.11
N PHE A 265 4.31 0.30 7.34
CA PHE A 265 5.68 0.75 7.62
C PHE A 265 6.58 -0.43 7.99
N THR A 266 6.14 -1.26 8.92
CA THR A 266 6.92 -2.32 9.57
C THR A 266 7.24 -3.50 8.69
N SER A 267 6.43 -3.78 7.66
CA SER A 267 6.67 -4.95 6.80
C SER A 267 7.87 -4.75 5.87
N VAL A 268 8.34 -3.50 5.73
CA VAL A 268 9.38 -3.14 4.75
C VAL A 268 10.63 -2.53 5.36
N TRP A 269 10.56 -2.03 6.59
CA TRP A 269 11.65 -1.26 7.22
C TRP A 269 12.99 -2.02 7.32
N GLU A 270 13.01 -3.34 7.52
CA GLU A 270 14.21 -4.19 7.60
C GLU A 270 14.96 -4.22 6.25
N TYR A 271 14.28 -3.93 5.14
CA TYR A 271 14.85 -3.95 3.79
C TYR A 271 15.25 -2.56 3.30
N VAL A 272 14.64 -1.50 3.86
CA VAL A 272 14.82 -0.13 3.37
C VAL A 272 15.82 0.65 4.23
N LEU A 273 15.95 0.30 5.50
CA LEU A 273 16.71 1.09 6.46
C LEU A 273 18.09 0.53 6.73
N ASN A 274 19.07 1.43 6.88
CA ASN A 274 20.39 1.08 7.38
C ASN A 274 20.40 1.05 8.93
N ALA A 275 21.48 0.51 9.50
CA ALA A 275 21.63 0.35 10.94
C ALA A 275 21.57 1.68 11.71
N SER A 276 22.09 2.76 11.14
CA SER A 276 22.05 4.10 11.76
C SER A 276 20.62 4.63 11.85
N THR A 277 19.85 4.51 10.77
CA THR A 277 18.44 4.91 10.73
C THR A 277 17.56 4.02 11.61
N MET A 278 17.88 2.73 11.76
CA MET A 278 17.18 1.87 12.72
C MET A 278 17.48 2.29 14.15
N ALA A 279 18.74 2.65 14.46
CA ALA A 279 19.12 3.09 15.79
C ALA A 279 18.43 4.40 16.21
N SER A 280 18.14 5.30 15.26
CA SER A 280 17.35 6.51 15.54
C SER A 280 15.87 6.24 15.80
N MET A 281 15.40 5.00 15.64
CA MET A 281 14.03 4.59 15.94
C MET A 281 13.94 3.53 17.04
N GLN A 282 14.99 3.41 17.84
CA GLN A 282 15.04 2.45 18.94
C GLN A 282 13.82 2.62 19.88
N GLY A 283 13.13 1.52 20.16
CA GLY A 283 11.91 1.49 20.99
C GLY A 283 10.60 1.52 20.21
N LEU A 284 10.64 1.68 18.88
CA LEU A 284 9.46 1.55 18.02
C LEU A 284 8.93 0.11 18.00
N VAL A 285 7.64 -0.07 18.27
CA VAL A 285 6.96 -1.37 18.20
C VAL A 285 6.22 -1.46 16.88
N GLY A 286 6.39 -2.59 16.18
CA GLY A 286 5.77 -2.83 14.90
C GLY A 286 5.02 -4.14 14.83
N ILE A 287 3.90 -4.16 14.13
CA ILE A 287 3.17 -5.40 13.80
C ILE A 287 3.40 -5.71 12.33
N LYS A 288 3.76 -6.95 12.00
CA LYS A 288 3.92 -7.41 10.62
C LYS A 288 3.18 -8.72 10.40
N THR A 289 2.83 -8.99 9.15
CA THR A 289 2.23 -10.28 8.77
C THR A 289 3.25 -11.39 9.03
N HIS A 290 2.83 -12.44 9.74
CA HIS A 290 3.67 -13.61 9.95
C HIS A 290 3.76 -14.43 8.66
N ILE A 291 4.97 -14.56 8.13
CA ILE A 291 5.28 -15.44 7.00
C ILE A 291 6.05 -16.63 7.56
N PRO A 292 5.46 -17.84 7.65
CA PRO A 292 6.13 -19.00 8.18
C PRO A 292 7.37 -19.37 7.37
N ASN A 293 8.44 -19.78 8.06
CA ASN A 293 9.59 -20.39 7.41
C ASN A 293 9.14 -21.65 6.67
N SER A 294 9.50 -21.73 5.38
CA SER A 294 9.20 -22.87 4.52
C SER A 294 10.29 -23.03 3.47
N GLU A 295 10.46 -24.25 2.97
CA GLU A 295 11.37 -24.54 1.86
C GLU A 295 11.06 -23.67 0.64
N ARG A 296 9.77 -23.45 0.34
CA ARG A 296 9.33 -22.55 -0.74
C ARG A 296 9.83 -21.12 -0.55
N LEU A 297 9.76 -20.59 0.68
CA LEU A 297 10.26 -19.26 0.99
C LEU A 297 11.80 -19.18 0.86
N GLN A 298 12.51 -20.22 1.30
CA GLN A 298 13.97 -20.30 1.18
C GLN A 298 14.40 -20.35 -0.30
N ASN A 299 13.84 -21.27 -1.07
CA ASN A 299 14.11 -21.41 -2.51
C ASN A 299 13.79 -20.12 -3.28
N PHE A 300 12.68 -19.45 -2.94
CA PHE A 300 12.34 -18.15 -3.53
C PHE A 300 13.37 -17.07 -3.16
N THR A 301 13.83 -17.04 -1.91
CA THR A 301 14.80 -16.04 -1.42
C THR A 301 16.15 -16.20 -2.12
N GLU A 302 16.64 -17.44 -2.26
CA GLU A 302 17.88 -17.73 -2.98
C GLU A 302 17.79 -17.32 -4.46
N ARG A 303 16.68 -17.66 -5.12
CA ARG A 303 16.44 -17.26 -6.51
C ARG A 303 16.34 -15.75 -6.66
N LYS A 304 15.63 -15.06 -5.76
CA LYS A 304 15.53 -13.58 -5.78
C LYS A 304 16.91 -12.92 -5.75
N LEU A 305 17.86 -13.45 -4.99
CA LEU A 305 19.23 -12.92 -4.92
C LEU A 305 19.97 -12.98 -6.27
N LEU A 306 19.68 -13.99 -7.10
CA LEU A 306 20.24 -14.09 -8.46
C LEU A 306 19.73 -12.98 -9.40
N PHE A 307 18.54 -12.42 -9.12
CA PHE A 307 17.98 -11.27 -9.86
C PHE A 307 18.32 -9.91 -9.22
N SER A 308 19.16 -9.89 -8.17
CA SER A 308 19.59 -8.67 -7.46
C SER A 308 20.34 -7.62 -8.30
N PRO A 309 21.01 -7.92 -9.44
CA PRO A 309 21.65 -6.87 -10.26
C PRO A 309 20.68 -5.81 -10.80
N LEU A 310 19.37 -6.07 -10.77
CA LEU A 310 18.31 -5.12 -11.16
C LEU A 310 17.76 -4.28 -10.00
N LEU A 311 18.20 -4.53 -8.76
CA LEU A 311 17.74 -3.85 -7.54
C LEU A 311 18.84 -2.97 -6.92
N THR A 312 20.10 -3.16 -7.31
CA THR A 312 21.29 -2.50 -6.71
C THR A 312 21.52 -1.06 -7.16
N THR A 313 20.99 -0.63 -8.32
CA THR A 313 21.34 0.68 -8.87
C THR A 313 20.79 1.89 -8.10
N ASP A 314 19.83 1.69 -7.19
CA ASP A 314 19.26 2.80 -6.40
C ASP A 314 19.72 2.81 -4.93
N HIS A 315 20.10 1.66 -4.36
CA HIS A 315 20.63 1.62 -2.98
C HIS A 315 21.95 2.38 -2.85
N GLU A 316 22.79 2.35 -3.89
CA GLU A 316 24.06 3.08 -3.93
C GLU A 316 23.89 4.60 -4.07
N ARG A 317 22.69 5.11 -4.42
CA ARG A 317 22.42 6.56 -4.45
C ARG A 317 21.93 7.14 -3.12
N MET A 318 21.48 6.31 -2.17
CA MET A 318 21.01 6.78 -0.86
C MET A 318 21.87 6.33 0.33
N GLY A 319 22.87 5.48 0.12
CA GLY A 319 23.76 5.03 1.19
C GLY A 319 25.16 4.75 0.65
N ASN A 320 26.02 5.76 0.66
CA ASN A 320 27.44 5.55 0.45
C ASN A 320 28.05 4.90 1.70
N GLY A 321 28.72 3.76 1.54
CA GLY A 321 29.63 3.17 2.53
C GLY A 321 29.25 1.78 3.07
N ASP A 322 29.85 0.75 2.47
CA ASP A 322 30.20 -0.57 3.04
C ASP A 322 29.11 -1.39 3.76
N GLN A 323 28.45 -2.27 2.99
CA GLN A 323 27.79 -3.47 3.52
C GLN A 323 28.21 -4.72 2.75
N LYS A 324 29.43 -5.21 3.03
CA LYS A 324 29.70 -6.65 3.03
C LYS A 324 29.79 -7.10 4.49
N SER A 325 29.10 -8.18 4.82
CA SER A 325 29.05 -8.85 6.14
C SER A 325 28.04 -8.32 7.17
N ALA A 326 26.76 -8.68 7.03
CA ALA A 326 25.83 -8.70 8.18
C ALA A 326 24.63 -9.67 8.03
N HIS A 327 24.76 -10.78 7.28
CA HIS A 327 23.73 -11.85 7.26
C HIS A 327 24.22 -13.04 8.10
N SER A 328 24.12 -12.94 9.42
CA SER A 328 24.32 -14.09 10.33
C SER A 328 23.86 -13.86 11.78
N ARG A 329 23.28 -12.72 12.15
CA ARG A 329 22.87 -12.51 13.55
C ARG A 329 21.56 -11.77 13.56
N TYR A 330 20.45 -12.50 13.67
CA TYR A 330 19.26 -12.20 14.48
C TYR A 330 18.26 -13.33 14.24
N ALA A 331 18.60 -14.49 14.82
CA ALA A 331 17.67 -15.57 15.11
C ALA A 331 17.91 -15.92 16.59
N ARG A 332 17.26 -15.15 17.47
CA ARG A 332 16.89 -15.48 18.85
C ARG A 332 16.03 -14.35 19.39
#